data_AF-A0A1T5INT1-F1
#
_entry.id   AF-A0A1T5INT1-F1
#
_cell.length_a   1.000
_cell.length_b   1.000
_cell.length_c   1.000
_cell.angle_alpha   90.00
_cell.angle_beta   90.00
_cell.angle_gamma   90.00
#
_symmetry.space_group_name_H-M   'P 1'
#
loop_
_entity.id
_entity.type
_entity.pdbx_description
1 polymer ?
#
loop_
_entity_poly.entity_id
_entity_poly.type
_entity_poly.pdbx_seq_one_letter_code
_entity_poly.pdbx_strand_id
1 'polypeptide(L)'
;MKTFLTLLILCIVIASCKQKNPESGTSDTTYITRNYLTVRKYLDTLNAKMQGELDSTGAYTIPYTDLTNGKKRLVFIGASHGRSVGDPQFTLIEKVFKEANPEIAFNEGGQIPEDRIYPSLDSAVRHDGETGCLKYLCDEADIKMLNGDMDDQEEFAALQKTIPKDQIHLYMAVERFLNPYKHGRYNDMALEEAYQKKFIAYLNRSKFILTDKEKSFPYLQKLYKHHLNQELILDSLLEVHEYYLIDEGIFGNVGRATKEVRDHALLKKIDEALNKYDRVFVVFGGSHRIAVEPALKQIISKNR
;
A
#
# COMPACT_ATOMS: atom_id res chain seq x y z
N MET A 1 60.30 11.04 -48.45
CA MET A 1 60.70 11.22 -47.04
C MET A 1 60.14 12.55 -46.54
N LYS A 2 59.38 12.52 -45.43
CA LYS A 2 59.05 13.64 -44.52
C LYS A 2 58.21 14.79 -45.10
N THR A 3 56.89 14.85 -44.85
CA THR A 3 56.12 15.29 -43.66
C THR A 3 55.87 16.81 -43.55
N PHE A 4 54.68 17.10 -42.99
CA PHE A 4 54.12 18.35 -42.42
C PHE A 4 53.36 19.28 -43.38
N LEU A 5 52.02 19.31 -43.37
CA LEU A 5 51.05 19.73 -42.34
C LEU A 5 50.63 21.19 -42.60
N THR A 6 49.48 21.37 -43.26
CA THR A 6 48.76 22.65 -43.23
C THR A 6 47.33 22.39 -42.76
N LEU A 7 47.05 23.02 -41.63
CA LEU A 7 45.90 22.87 -40.76
C LEU A 7 44.64 23.47 -41.42
N LEU A 8 43.57 22.68 -41.54
CA LEU A 8 42.24 23.13 -41.96
C LEU A 8 41.48 23.59 -40.71
N ILE A 9 41.27 24.89 -40.53
CA ILE A 9 40.39 25.43 -39.49
C ILE A 9 38.96 25.40 -40.03
N LEU A 10 38.20 24.39 -39.63
CA LEU A 10 36.76 24.30 -39.87
C LEU A 10 36.03 24.91 -38.67
N CYS A 11 35.52 26.13 -38.82
CA CYS A 11 34.63 26.75 -37.85
C CYS A 11 33.26 26.05 -37.89
N ILE A 12 33.05 25.06 -37.03
CA ILE A 12 31.72 24.51 -36.74
C ILE A 12 31.07 25.44 -35.71
N VAL A 13 30.10 26.24 -36.17
CA VAL A 13 29.16 26.96 -35.32
C VAL A 13 28.18 25.92 -34.77
N ILE A 14 28.41 25.43 -33.55
CA ILE A 14 27.42 24.67 -32.81
C ILE A 14 26.40 25.68 -32.29
N ALA A 15 25.30 25.83 -33.02
CA ALA A 15 24.09 26.45 -32.51
C ALA A 15 23.58 25.58 -31.34
N SER A 16 23.95 25.97 -30.13
CA SER A 16 23.47 25.37 -28.89
C SER A 16 21.98 25.73 -28.74
N CYS A 17 21.11 24.97 -29.39
CA CYS A 17 19.70 24.90 -29.02
C CYS A 17 19.64 24.36 -27.60
N LYS A 18 19.62 25.26 -26.61
CA LYS A 18 19.08 24.99 -25.28
C LYS A 18 17.62 24.59 -25.50
N GLN A 19 17.36 23.30 -25.68
CA GLN A 19 16.09 22.73 -25.29
C GLN A 19 15.93 23.05 -23.81
N LYS A 20 15.11 24.06 -23.51
CA LYS A 20 14.46 24.14 -22.21
C LYS A 20 13.74 22.82 -22.06
N ASN A 21 14.29 21.91 -21.26
CA ASN A 21 13.49 20.87 -20.65
C ASN A 21 12.28 21.59 -20.06
N PRO A 22 11.04 21.23 -20.43
CA PRO A 22 9.91 21.70 -19.67
C PRO A 22 10.21 21.25 -18.24
N GLU A 23 10.42 22.21 -17.34
CA GLU A 23 10.27 21.97 -15.93
C GLU A 23 8.92 21.27 -15.83
N SER A 24 8.96 19.97 -15.51
CA SER A 24 7.79 19.20 -15.18
C SER A 24 7.25 19.86 -13.92
N GLY A 25 6.47 20.93 -14.12
CA GLY A 25 5.61 21.49 -13.12
C GLY A 25 4.67 20.37 -12.77
N THR A 26 5.07 19.56 -11.79
CA THR A 26 4.17 18.72 -11.04
C THR A 26 3.19 19.71 -10.43
N SER A 27 2.11 20.02 -11.16
CA SER A 27 0.94 20.60 -10.55
C SER A 27 0.64 19.67 -9.40
N ASP A 28 0.86 20.16 -8.18
CA ASP A 28 0.75 19.41 -6.96
C ASP A 28 -0.71 18.97 -6.88
N THR A 29 -1.00 17.80 -7.47
CA THR A 29 -2.37 17.39 -7.75
C THR A 29 -2.88 16.94 -6.41
N THR A 30 -3.60 17.82 -5.73
CA THR A 30 -4.19 17.50 -4.44
C THR A 30 -5.31 16.51 -4.68
N TYR A 31 -5.03 15.23 -4.42
CA TYR A 31 -6.04 14.19 -4.42
C TYR A 31 -6.95 14.39 -3.20
N ILE A 32 -8.26 14.49 -3.43
CA ILE A 32 -9.22 14.63 -2.34
C ILE A 32 -9.57 13.23 -1.83
N THR A 33 -9.13 12.89 -0.63
CA THR A 33 -9.49 11.64 0.05
C THR A 33 -10.50 11.88 1.18
N ARG A 34 -11.17 10.82 1.63
CA ARG A 34 -12.01 10.88 2.82
C ARG A 34 -11.15 10.74 4.07
N ASN A 35 -11.50 11.50 5.10
CA ASN A 35 -10.91 11.34 6.42
C ASN A 35 -11.25 9.95 7.00
N TYR A 36 -10.25 9.23 7.52
CA TYR A 36 -10.42 7.87 8.06
C TYR A 36 -11.39 7.74 9.24
N LEU A 37 -11.61 8.81 10.02
CA LEU A 37 -12.65 8.85 11.07
C LEU A 37 -14.06 8.80 10.46
N THR A 38 -14.23 9.29 9.22
CA THR A 38 -15.50 9.18 8.49
C THR A 38 -15.62 7.85 7.76
N VAL A 39 -14.50 7.25 7.31
CA VAL A 39 -14.47 5.94 6.65
C VAL A 39 -15.14 4.86 7.50
N ARG A 40 -14.97 4.88 8.83
CA ARG A 40 -15.66 3.94 9.73
C ARG A 40 -17.18 4.00 9.58
N LYS A 41 -17.76 5.19 9.58
CA LYS A 41 -19.22 5.38 9.45
C LYS A 41 -19.72 4.83 8.12
N TYR A 42 -18.93 4.99 7.04
CA TYR A 42 -19.24 4.39 5.75
C TYR A 42 -19.13 2.87 5.77
N LEU A 43 -18.09 2.31 6.41
CA LEU A 43 -17.97 0.87 6.60
C LEU A 43 -19.15 0.30 7.39
N ASP A 44 -19.53 0.93 8.50
CA ASP A 44 -20.66 0.48 9.31
C ASP A 44 -21.98 0.58 8.53
N THR A 45 -22.19 1.65 7.77
CA THR A 45 -23.37 1.81 6.90
C THR A 45 -23.41 0.77 5.78
N LEU A 46 -22.27 0.52 5.13
CA LEU A 46 -22.13 -0.51 4.11
C LEU A 46 -22.40 -1.87 4.72
N ASN A 47 -21.75 -2.21 5.84
CA ASN A 47 -21.95 -3.48 6.54
C ASN A 47 -23.41 -3.66 6.98
N ALA A 48 -24.07 -2.62 7.51
CA ALA A 48 -25.48 -2.70 7.88
C ALA A 48 -26.40 -2.90 6.66
N LYS A 49 -26.12 -2.22 5.55
CA LYS A 49 -26.85 -2.39 4.30
C LYS A 49 -26.60 -3.78 3.68
N MET A 50 -25.36 -4.24 3.70
CA MET A 50 -24.93 -5.55 3.23
C MET A 50 -25.53 -6.67 4.07
N GLN A 51 -25.65 -6.47 5.39
CA GLN A 51 -26.34 -7.40 6.29
C GLN A 51 -27.83 -7.51 5.96
N GLY A 52 -28.48 -6.42 5.55
CA GLY A 52 -29.86 -6.44 5.06
C GLY A 52 -30.04 -7.08 3.67
N GLU A 53 -28.99 -7.07 2.83
CA GLU A 53 -29.00 -7.73 1.50
C GLU A 53 -28.64 -9.23 1.58
N LEU A 54 -27.83 -9.61 2.59
CA LEU A 54 -27.43 -10.99 2.91
C LEU A 54 -28.64 -11.91 3.18
N ASP A 55 -29.73 -11.37 3.70
CA ASP A 55 -30.96 -12.12 4.02
C ASP A 55 -31.72 -12.65 2.79
N SER A 56 -31.33 -12.25 1.57
CA SER A 56 -32.00 -12.67 0.33
C SER A 56 -31.13 -13.46 -0.65
N THR A 57 -29.79 -13.40 -0.55
CA THR A 57 -28.88 -14.02 -1.53
C THR A 57 -27.64 -14.70 -0.94
N GLY A 58 -27.31 -14.51 0.34
CA GLY A 58 -26.22 -15.21 1.02
C GLY A 58 -24.79 -14.90 0.55
N ALA A 59 -24.58 -13.89 -0.31
CA ALA A 59 -23.25 -13.52 -0.83
C ALA A 59 -22.75 -12.18 -0.25
N TYR A 60 -21.52 -12.17 0.26
CA TYR A 60 -20.82 -10.95 0.68
C TYR A 60 -20.56 -10.04 -0.54
N THR A 61 -21.17 -8.86 -0.60
CA THR A 61 -20.86 -7.84 -1.61
C THR A 61 -19.62 -7.06 -1.19
N ILE A 62 -18.44 -7.61 -1.43
CA ILE A 62 -17.20 -6.86 -1.20
C ILE A 62 -17.24 -5.60 -2.05
N PRO A 63 -17.20 -4.41 -1.45
CA PRO A 63 -17.51 -3.24 -2.23
C PRO A 63 -16.28 -2.92 -3.09
N TYR A 64 -16.51 -2.82 -4.39
CA TYR A 64 -15.54 -2.35 -5.35
C TYR A 64 -16.04 -1.07 -6.04
N THR A 65 -15.10 -0.31 -6.58
CA THR A 65 -15.37 0.87 -7.39
C THR A 65 -15.01 0.54 -8.83
N ASP A 66 -15.93 0.72 -9.76
CA ASP A 66 -15.72 0.55 -11.19
C ASP A 66 -16.11 1.85 -11.90
N LEU A 67 -15.11 2.54 -12.43
CA LEU A 67 -15.25 3.86 -13.03
C LEU A 67 -14.81 3.81 -14.47
N THR A 68 -15.54 4.50 -15.35
CA THR A 68 -15.21 4.61 -16.77
C THR A 68 -15.25 6.06 -17.23
N ASN A 69 -14.39 6.38 -18.19
CA ASN A 69 -14.43 7.64 -18.94
C ASN A 69 -13.87 7.42 -20.35
N GLY A 70 -14.74 7.36 -21.36
CA GLY A 70 -14.37 6.97 -22.71
C GLY A 70 -13.78 5.55 -22.73
N LYS A 71 -12.52 5.42 -23.19
CA LYS A 71 -11.80 4.13 -23.19
C LYS A 71 -11.18 3.79 -21.84
N LYS A 72 -11.06 4.76 -20.93
CA LYS A 72 -10.45 4.55 -19.62
C LYS A 72 -11.41 3.79 -18.71
N ARG A 73 -10.91 2.76 -18.01
CA ARG A 73 -11.60 2.03 -16.95
C ARG A 73 -10.66 1.82 -15.77
N LEU A 74 -11.17 2.05 -14.58
CA LEU A 74 -10.47 1.86 -13.32
C LEU A 74 -11.34 1.02 -12.40
N VAL A 75 -10.84 -0.15 -12.02
CA VAL A 75 -11.47 -1.01 -11.02
C VAL A 75 -10.64 -1.05 -9.76
N PHE A 76 -11.27 -0.83 -8.61
CA PHE A 76 -10.64 -0.91 -7.29
C PHE A 76 -11.46 -1.82 -6.37
N ILE A 77 -10.92 -3.01 -6.08
CA ILE A 77 -11.48 -3.95 -5.11
C ILE A 77 -11.01 -3.60 -3.70
N GLY A 78 -11.93 -3.52 -2.74
CA GLY A 78 -11.63 -3.35 -1.32
C GLY A 78 -11.67 -4.68 -0.54
N ALA A 79 -10.58 -5.43 -0.49
CA ALA A 79 -10.47 -6.76 0.10
C ALA A 79 -10.57 -6.78 1.64
N SER A 80 -10.91 -7.95 2.20
CA SER A 80 -11.03 -8.17 3.65
C SER A 80 -9.77 -8.76 4.30
N HIS A 81 -8.68 -8.95 3.54
CA HIS A 81 -7.43 -9.61 3.94
C HIS A 81 -7.66 -11.03 4.46
N GLY A 82 -7.97 -11.94 3.54
CA GLY A 82 -8.24 -13.35 3.83
C GLY A 82 -7.28 -14.29 3.12
N ARG A 83 -7.22 -15.54 3.60
CA ARG A 83 -6.49 -16.64 2.93
C ARG A 83 -7.33 -17.91 2.79
N SER A 84 -8.62 -17.81 3.10
CA SER A 84 -9.55 -18.93 2.96
C SER A 84 -9.99 -19.04 1.51
N VAL A 85 -9.56 -20.09 0.82
CA VAL A 85 -9.92 -20.33 -0.59
C VAL A 85 -11.43 -20.28 -0.85
N GLY A 86 -12.25 -20.74 0.10
CA GLY A 86 -13.70 -20.73 -0.02
C GLY A 86 -14.36 -19.38 0.27
N ASP A 87 -13.59 -18.34 0.55
CA ASP A 87 -14.11 -16.99 0.75
C ASP A 87 -14.66 -16.44 -0.58
N PRO A 88 -15.94 -15.98 -0.61
CA PRO A 88 -16.55 -15.39 -1.80
C PRO A 88 -15.76 -14.23 -2.42
N GLN A 89 -14.83 -13.62 -1.68
CA GLN A 89 -13.97 -12.56 -2.19
C GLN A 89 -13.17 -12.95 -3.42
N PHE A 90 -12.64 -14.16 -3.44
CA PHE A 90 -11.74 -14.59 -4.51
C PHE A 90 -12.51 -14.84 -5.80
N THR A 91 -13.73 -15.39 -5.70
CA THR A 91 -14.67 -15.50 -6.81
C THR A 91 -15.04 -14.12 -7.37
N LEU A 92 -15.26 -13.13 -6.51
CA LEU A 92 -15.54 -11.77 -6.97
C LEU A 92 -14.33 -11.14 -7.67
N ILE A 93 -13.14 -11.23 -7.07
CA ILE A 93 -11.90 -10.69 -7.65
C ILE A 93 -11.69 -11.28 -9.05
N GLU A 94 -11.78 -12.60 -9.20
CA GLU A 94 -11.62 -13.28 -10.48
C GLU A 94 -12.66 -12.81 -11.51
N LYS A 95 -13.95 -12.79 -11.12
CA LYS A 95 -15.03 -12.34 -12.00
C LYS A 95 -14.79 -10.93 -12.50
N VAL A 96 -14.57 -9.98 -11.59
CA VAL A 96 -14.43 -8.56 -11.93
C VAL A 96 -13.13 -8.34 -12.71
N PHE A 97 -12.04 -9.05 -12.40
CA PHE A 97 -10.80 -8.99 -13.16
C PHE A 97 -11.01 -9.41 -14.63
N LYS A 98 -11.67 -10.56 -14.85
CA LYS A 98 -11.97 -11.05 -16.20
C LYS A 98 -12.88 -10.09 -16.98
N GLU A 99 -13.89 -9.53 -16.32
CA GLU A 99 -14.78 -8.52 -16.92
C GLU A 99 -14.07 -7.18 -17.20
N ALA A 100 -13.09 -6.81 -16.36
CA ALA A 100 -12.30 -5.58 -16.52
C ALA A 100 -11.27 -5.70 -17.65
N ASN A 101 -10.75 -6.91 -17.89
CA ASN A 101 -9.68 -7.19 -18.85
C ASN A 101 -8.51 -6.19 -18.75
N PRO A 102 -7.89 -6.02 -17.56
CA PRO A 102 -6.95 -4.95 -17.32
C PRO A 102 -5.64 -5.10 -18.10
N GLU A 103 -4.91 -3.99 -18.24
CA GLU A 103 -3.59 -3.96 -18.88
C GLU A 103 -2.46 -3.85 -17.85
N ILE A 104 -2.83 -3.45 -16.63
CA ILE A 104 -1.94 -3.35 -15.48
C ILE A 104 -2.75 -3.52 -14.20
N ALA A 105 -2.14 -4.15 -13.20
CA ALA A 105 -2.75 -4.29 -11.88
C ALA A 105 -1.84 -3.80 -10.75
N PHE A 106 -2.45 -3.34 -9.65
CA PHE A 106 -1.77 -2.94 -8.42
C PHE A 106 -2.26 -3.73 -7.21
N ASN A 107 -1.34 -4.19 -6.37
CA ASN A 107 -1.62 -4.90 -5.12
C ASN A 107 -1.15 -4.15 -3.88
N GLU A 108 -1.76 -4.46 -2.73
CA GLU A 108 -1.26 -4.09 -1.40
C GLU A 108 -0.26 -5.13 -0.87
N GLY A 109 0.65 -4.74 0.02
CA GLY A 109 1.47 -5.66 0.79
C GLY A 109 2.82 -6.01 0.17
N GLY A 110 3.29 -5.23 -0.81
CA GLY A 110 4.61 -5.39 -1.42
C GLY A 110 4.62 -6.15 -2.75
N GLN A 111 5.77 -6.19 -3.41
CA GLN A 111 5.91 -6.86 -4.71
C GLN A 111 6.10 -8.37 -4.52
N ILE A 112 5.24 -9.19 -5.16
CA ILE A 112 5.56 -10.60 -5.37
C ILE A 112 6.67 -10.70 -6.44
N PRO A 113 7.75 -11.47 -6.20
CA PRO A 113 8.78 -11.73 -7.21
C PRO A 113 8.21 -12.26 -8.52
N GLU A 114 8.73 -11.79 -9.67
CA GLU A 114 8.21 -12.20 -10.99
C GLU A 114 8.34 -13.70 -11.23
N ASP A 115 9.40 -14.33 -10.69
CA ASP A 115 9.68 -15.76 -10.78
C ASP A 115 8.81 -16.63 -9.85
N ARG A 116 8.02 -16.02 -8.96
CA ARG A 116 7.03 -16.75 -8.17
C ARG A 116 5.80 -17.04 -9.04
N ILE A 117 5.64 -18.31 -9.38
CA ILE A 117 4.50 -18.83 -10.13
C ILE A 117 3.63 -19.69 -9.20
N TYR A 118 2.32 -19.46 -9.22
CA TYR A 118 1.37 -20.30 -8.50
C TYR A 118 0.75 -21.31 -9.45
N PRO A 119 0.70 -22.61 -9.09
CA PRO A 119 0.15 -23.66 -9.96
C PRO A 119 -1.38 -23.61 -10.06
N SER A 120 -2.06 -22.86 -9.20
CA SER A 120 -3.51 -22.67 -9.19
C SER A 120 -3.90 -21.44 -8.37
N LEU A 121 -5.11 -20.93 -8.62
CA LEU A 121 -5.70 -19.85 -7.82
C LEU A 121 -5.75 -20.20 -6.33
N ASP A 122 -6.19 -21.42 -5.98
CA ASP A 122 -6.23 -21.93 -4.61
C ASP A 122 -4.86 -21.87 -3.93
N SER A 123 -3.80 -22.28 -4.66
CA SER A 123 -2.44 -22.21 -4.15
C SER A 123 -2.03 -20.76 -3.89
N ALA A 124 -2.34 -19.87 -4.82
CA ALA A 124 -2.04 -18.45 -4.69
C ALA A 124 -2.72 -17.82 -3.48
N VAL A 125 -4.01 -18.09 -3.29
CA VAL A 125 -4.80 -17.61 -2.15
C VAL A 125 -4.27 -18.13 -0.82
N ARG A 126 -3.92 -19.42 -0.72
CA ARG A 126 -3.40 -20.00 0.54
C ARG A 126 -2.08 -19.38 0.96
N HIS A 127 -1.19 -19.12 0.01
CA HIS A 127 0.14 -18.60 0.31
C HIS A 127 0.13 -17.09 0.58
N ASP A 128 -0.54 -16.33 -0.29
CA ASP A 128 -0.40 -14.87 -0.33
C ASP A 128 -1.76 -14.13 -0.42
N GLY A 129 -2.89 -14.80 -0.12
CA GLY A 129 -4.21 -14.17 -0.01
C GLY A 129 -4.68 -13.51 -1.30
N GLU A 130 -5.23 -12.30 -1.17
CA GLU A 130 -5.68 -11.45 -2.29
C GLU A 130 -4.53 -11.05 -3.24
N THR A 131 -3.33 -10.86 -2.70
CA THR A 131 -2.14 -10.51 -3.50
C THR A 131 -1.68 -11.70 -4.33
N GLY A 132 -1.73 -12.91 -3.77
CA GLY A 132 -1.52 -14.16 -4.52
C GLY A 132 -2.59 -14.37 -5.60
N CYS A 133 -3.87 -14.19 -5.25
CA CYS A 133 -4.99 -14.24 -6.19
C CYS A 133 -4.75 -13.32 -7.40
N LEU A 134 -4.43 -12.04 -7.16
CA LEU A 134 -4.18 -11.09 -8.23
C LEU A 134 -2.95 -11.45 -9.07
N LYS A 135 -1.85 -11.92 -8.45
CA LYS A 135 -0.65 -12.38 -9.18
C LYS A 135 -0.99 -13.50 -10.14
N TYR A 136 -1.70 -14.53 -9.67
CA TYR A 136 -2.13 -15.65 -10.51
C TYR A 136 -2.96 -15.16 -11.71
N LEU A 137 -3.91 -14.26 -11.49
CA LEU A 137 -4.75 -13.71 -12.56
C LEU A 137 -3.96 -12.87 -13.57
N CYS A 138 -2.97 -12.11 -13.09
CA CYS A 138 -2.10 -11.31 -13.96
C CYS A 138 -1.20 -12.20 -14.82
N ASP A 139 -0.64 -13.27 -14.26
CA ASP A 139 0.17 -14.25 -14.99
C ASP A 139 -0.63 -14.93 -16.09
N GLU A 140 -1.85 -15.39 -15.78
CA GLU A 140 -2.76 -16.01 -16.76
C GLU A 140 -3.16 -15.06 -17.90
N ALA A 141 -3.20 -13.76 -17.62
CA ALA A 141 -3.54 -12.72 -18.60
C ALA A 141 -2.31 -12.14 -19.32
N ASP A 142 -1.10 -12.59 -19.01
CA ASP A 142 0.18 -12.05 -19.50
C ASP A 142 0.31 -10.52 -19.29
N ILE A 143 -0.11 -10.04 -18.11
CA ILE A 143 0.04 -8.63 -17.70
C ILE A 143 0.89 -8.49 -16.44
N LYS A 144 1.42 -7.29 -16.22
CA LYS A 144 2.21 -7.01 -15.03
C LYS A 144 1.32 -6.70 -13.83
N MET A 145 1.70 -7.23 -12.68
CA MET A 145 1.24 -6.80 -11.36
C MET A 145 2.35 -5.99 -10.69
N LEU A 146 2.02 -4.79 -10.21
CA LEU A 146 2.94 -3.89 -9.53
C LEU A 146 2.52 -3.68 -8.08
N ASN A 147 3.50 -3.49 -7.21
CA ASN A 147 3.24 -3.03 -5.86
C ASN A 147 2.60 -1.63 -5.87
N GLY A 148 1.35 -1.54 -5.43
CA GLY A 148 0.65 -0.28 -5.24
C GLY A 148 1.14 0.48 -4.01
N ASP A 149 1.71 -0.21 -3.02
CA ASP A 149 2.10 0.38 -1.75
C ASP A 149 3.30 1.33 -1.84
N MET A 150 3.40 2.20 -0.83
CA MET A 150 4.56 3.07 -0.65
C MET A 150 5.79 2.24 -0.24
N ASP A 151 6.98 2.65 -0.68
CA ASP A 151 8.22 2.09 -0.13
C ASP A 151 8.36 2.46 1.35
N ASP A 152 8.83 1.53 2.20
CA ASP A 152 8.89 1.78 3.65
C ASP A 152 9.77 2.99 4.00
N GLN A 153 10.88 3.21 3.27
CA GLN A 153 11.74 4.37 3.50
C GLN A 153 10.99 5.67 3.19
N GLU A 154 10.24 5.69 2.08
CA GLU A 154 9.42 6.84 1.71
C GLU A 154 8.31 7.07 2.73
N GLU A 155 7.65 6.01 3.21
CA GLU A 155 6.61 6.07 4.24
C GLU A 155 7.18 6.69 5.53
N PHE A 156 8.30 6.18 6.03
CA PHE A 156 8.96 6.72 7.21
C PHE A 156 9.40 8.17 7.03
N ALA A 157 9.90 8.54 5.85
CA ALA A 157 10.28 9.92 5.55
C ALA A 157 9.06 10.85 5.48
N ALA A 158 7.91 10.38 5.00
CA ALA A 158 6.67 11.13 4.95
C ALA A 158 6.09 11.34 6.36
N LEU A 159 6.01 10.27 7.17
CA LEU A 159 5.48 10.31 8.53
C LEU A 159 6.27 11.24 9.45
N GLN A 160 7.61 11.22 9.37
CA GLN A 160 8.47 12.06 10.22
C GLN A 160 8.30 13.56 9.99
N LYS A 161 7.60 14.00 8.94
CA LYS A 161 7.28 15.41 8.71
C LYS A 161 6.23 15.94 9.69
N THR A 162 5.38 15.07 10.22
CA THR A 162 4.19 15.47 11.01
C THR A 162 4.03 14.67 12.30
N ILE A 163 4.66 13.49 12.40
CA ILE A 163 4.52 12.59 13.54
C ILE A 163 5.87 12.43 14.26
N PRO A 164 5.90 12.56 15.60
CA PRO A 164 7.09 12.29 16.39
C PRO A 164 7.66 10.88 16.18
N LYS A 165 9.00 10.78 16.15
CA LYS A 165 9.73 9.54 15.87
C LYS A 165 9.40 8.39 16.85
N ASP A 166 9.21 8.71 18.11
CA ASP A 166 8.87 7.74 19.16
C ASP A 166 7.46 7.13 18.97
N GLN A 167 6.48 7.94 18.57
CA GLN A 167 5.13 7.49 18.24
C GLN A 167 5.13 6.57 17.01
N ILE A 168 5.89 6.92 15.97
CA ILE A 168 6.09 6.05 14.80
C ILE A 168 6.72 4.73 15.23
N HIS A 169 7.79 4.78 16.03
CA HIS A 169 8.50 3.59 16.49
C HIS A 169 7.58 2.65 17.28
N LEU A 170 6.83 3.20 18.23
CA LEU A 170 5.89 2.43 19.06
C LEU A 170 4.78 1.82 18.21
N TYR A 171 4.10 2.61 17.36
CA TYR A 171 3.04 2.12 16.49
C TYR A 171 3.53 0.98 15.58
N MET A 172 4.66 1.17 14.90
CA MET A 172 5.23 0.17 13.99
C MET A 172 5.68 -1.09 14.72
N ALA A 173 6.20 -0.95 15.94
CA ALA A 173 6.56 -2.09 16.77
C ALA A 173 5.33 -2.93 17.14
N VAL A 174 4.21 -2.28 17.48
CA VAL A 174 2.98 -2.99 17.81
C VAL A 174 2.36 -3.63 16.56
N GLU A 175 2.12 -2.84 15.51
CA GLU A 175 1.41 -3.29 14.30
C GLU A 175 2.24 -4.30 13.49
N ARG A 176 3.50 -3.99 13.18
CA ARG A 176 4.32 -4.78 12.22
C ARG A 176 5.18 -5.84 12.89
N PHE A 177 5.26 -5.88 14.22
CA PHE A 177 6.06 -6.88 14.93
C PHE A 177 5.33 -7.60 16.05
N LEU A 178 4.88 -6.91 17.09
CA LEU A 178 4.33 -7.55 18.29
C LEU A 178 3.02 -8.29 18.01
N ASN A 179 2.09 -7.71 17.25
CA ASN A 179 0.85 -8.40 16.86
C ASN A 179 1.16 -9.63 16.00
N PRO A 180 1.96 -9.55 14.92
CA PRO A 180 2.40 -10.75 14.20
C PRO A 180 3.07 -11.80 15.10
N TYR A 181 3.92 -11.39 16.03
CA TYR A 181 4.60 -12.30 16.96
C TYR A 181 3.60 -13.02 17.87
N LYS A 182 2.65 -12.28 18.46
CA LYS A 182 1.54 -12.82 19.27
C LYS A 182 0.73 -13.87 18.50
N HIS A 183 0.52 -13.66 17.20
CA HIS A 183 -0.20 -14.59 16.32
C HIS A 183 0.66 -15.71 15.72
N GLY A 184 1.85 -15.92 16.29
CA GLY A 184 2.67 -17.09 15.99
C GLY A 184 3.80 -16.85 14.99
N ARG A 185 3.98 -15.62 14.51
CA ARG A 185 5.09 -15.29 13.62
C ARG A 185 6.39 -15.29 14.42
N TYR A 186 7.40 -16.02 13.96
CA TYR A 186 8.70 -16.16 14.63
C TYR A 186 8.66 -16.97 15.95
N ASN A 187 7.74 -17.93 16.07
CA ASN A 187 7.64 -18.83 17.24
C ASN A 187 8.89 -19.69 17.50
N ASP A 188 9.84 -19.71 16.57
CA ASP A 188 11.14 -20.34 16.70
C ASP A 188 12.17 -19.47 17.45
N MET A 189 11.82 -18.23 17.83
CA MET A 189 12.71 -17.27 18.49
C MET A 189 12.10 -16.73 19.78
N ALA A 190 12.94 -16.44 20.77
CA ALA A 190 12.52 -15.66 21.93
C ALA A 190 12.14 -14.21 21.52
N LEU A 191 11.21 -13.59 22.22
CA LEU A 191 10.64 -12.28 21.84
C LEU A 191 11.71 -11.20 21.61
N GLU A 192 12.65 -11.04 22.54
CA GLU A 192 13.70 -10.02 22.42
C GLU A 192 14.67 -10.31 21.27
N GLU A 193 14.96 -11.58 21.02
CA GLU A 193 15.77 -12.00 19.87
C GLU A 193 15.05 -11.70 18.56
N ALA A 194 13.77 -12.05 18.46
CA ALA A 194 12.92 -11.74 17.31
C ALA A 194 12.83 -10.23 17.08
N TYR A 195 12.72 -9.44 18.14
CA TYR A 195 12.71 -7.98 18.06
C TYR A 195 13.98 -7.43 17.40
N GLN A 196 15.16 -7.89 17.82
CA GLN A 196 16.43 -7.47 17.22
C GLN A 196 16.59 -7.97 15.78
N LYS A 197 16.39 -9.27 15.55
CA LYS A 197 16.68 -9.90 14.24
C LYS A 197 15.64 -9.58 13.18
N LYS A 198 14.39 -9.31 13.56
CA LYS A 198 13.29 -9.08 12.62
C LYS A 198 12.92 -7.61 12.54
N PHE A 199 12.51 -7.01 13.66
CA PHE A 199 11.97 -5.66 13.66
C PHE A 199 13.05 -4.57 13.53
N ILE A 200 14.12 -4.62 14.33
CA ILE A 200 15.22 -3.65 14.18
C ILE A 200 15.90 -3.79 12.82
N ALA A 201 16.11 -5.02 12.34
CA ALA A 201 16.61 -5.26 10.99
C ALA A 201 15.70 -4.67 9.90
N TYR A 202 14.38 -4.76 10.07
CA TYR A 202 13.39 -4.11 9.21
C TYR A 202 13.55 -2.59 9.22
N LEU A 203 13.56 -1.96 10.39
CA LEU A 203 13.73 -0.50 10.50
C LEU A 203 15.03 0.00 9.85
N ASN A 204 16.13 -0.75 10.01
CA ASN A 204 17.41 -0.43 9.38
C ASN A 204 17.33 -0.49 7.85
N ARG A 205 16.68 -1.51 7.27
CA ARG A 205 16.49 -1.62 5.81
C ARG A 205 15.63 -0.49 5.26
N SER A 206 14.60 -0.10 6.01
CA SER A 206 13.74 1.03 5.68
C SER A 206 14.36 2.40 6.04
N LYS A 207 15.64 2.42 6.47
CA LYS A 207 16.40 3.62 6.87
C LYS A 207 15.70 4.49 7.93
N PHE A 208 14.91 3.87 8.80
CA PHE A 208 14.38 4.53 9.99
C PHE A 208 15.45 4.50 11.10
N ILE A 209 16.21 5.59 11.20
CA ILE A 209 17.44 5.63 12.00
C ILE A 209 17.13 5.78 13.50
N LEU A 210 17.48 4.73 14.24
CA LEU A 210 17.44 4.68 15.70
C LEU A 210 18.86 4.69 16.29
N THR A 211 19.02 5.33 17.45
CA THR A 211 20.20 5.21 18.31
C THR A 211 20.25 3.81 18.94
N ASP A 212 21.42 3.40 19.45
CA ASP A 212 21.56 2.05 20.05
C ASP A 212 20.67 1.86 21.29
N LYS A 213 20.42 2.93 22.04
CA LYS A 213 19.44 2.93 23.13
C LYS A 213 18.03 2.68 22.60
N GLU A 214 17.62 3.40 21.55
CA GLU A 214 16.29 3.27 20.94
C GLU A 214 16.07 1.88 20.32
N LYS A 215 17.11 1.21 19.83
CA LYS A 215 17.02 -0.16 19.30
C LYS A 215 16.76 -1.23 20.36
N SER A 216 16.84 -0.93 21.66
CA SER A 216 16.73 -1.93 22.72
C SER A 216 15.27 -2.29 23.03
N PHE A 217 14.99 -3.56 23.34
CA PHE A 217 13.64 -3.97 23.77
C PHE A 217 13.18 -3.26 25.07
N PRO A 218 14.06 -3.03 26.07
CA PRO A 218 13.70 -2.20 27.24
C PRO A 218 13.30 -0.77 26.88
N TYR A 219 13.81 -0.20 25.79
CA TYR A 219 13.35 1.11 25.31
C TYR A 219 11.93 1.04 24.75
N LEU A 220 11.60 0.01 23.98
CA LEU A 220 10.22 -0.21 23.51
C LEU A 220 9.24 -0.35 24.69
N GLN A 221 9.58 -1.12 25.73
CA GLN A 221 8.75 -1.25 26.92
C GLN A 221 8.52 0.11 27.61
N LYS A 222 9.56 0.95 27.68
CA LYS A 222 9.46 2.32 28.20
C LYS A 222 8.57 3.20 27.34
N LEU A 223 8.66 3.12 26.01
CA LEU A 223 7.77 3.85 25.10
C LEU A 223 6.31 3.44 25.30
N TYR A 224 6.05 2.13 25.36
CA TYR A 224 4.72 1.59 25.57
C TYR A 224 4.12 2.14 26.89
N LYS A 225 4.88 2.06 27.98
CA LYS A 225 4.48 2.61 29.28
C LYS A 225 4.28 4.12 29.24
N HIS A 226 5.15 4.86 28.57
CA HIS A 226 5.06 6.32 28.48
C HIS A 226 3.77 6.77 27.77
N HIS A 227 3.43 6.16 26.64
CA HIS A 227 2.30 6.61 25.83
C HIS A 227 0.96 6.00 26.23
N LEU A 228 0.95 4.80 26.83
CA LEU A 228 -0.30 4.09 27.17
C LEU A 228 -0.53 3.98 28.67
N ASN A 229 0.42 4.44 29.50
CA ASN A 229 0.36 4.34 30.96
C ASN A 229 0.14 2.90 31.47
N GLN A 230 0.68 1.91 30.74
CA GLN A 230 0.54 0.48 31.01
C GLN A 230 1.84 -0.26 30.73
N GLU A 231 2.11 -1.34 31.44
CA GLU A 231 3.23 -2.21 31.10
C GLU A 231 2.94 -3.00 29.81
N LEU A 232 3.98 -3.28 29.03
CA LEU A 232 3.86 -4.11 27.84
C LEU A 232 3.70 -5.58 28.23
N ILE A 233 2.49 -6.11 28.02
CA ILE A 233 2.15 -7.52 28.25
C ILE A 233 1.61 -8.09 26.93
N LEU A 234 2.30 -9.09 26.35
CA LEU A 234 2.01 -9.61 25.01
C LEU A 234 0.56 -10.09 24.87
N ASP A 235 0.06 -10.84 25.84
CA ASP A 235 -1.30 -11.40 25.82
C ASP A 235 -2.38 -10.31 25.94
N SER A 236 -2.03 -9.16 26.51
CA SER A 236 -2.91 -7.99 26.65
C SER A 236 -2.68 -6.94 25.56
N LEU A 237 -1.91 -7.26 24.51
CA LEU A 237 -1.69 -6.33 23.42
C LEU A 237 -2.99 -6.01 22.71
N LEU A 238 -3.17 -4.71 22.57
CA LEU A 238 -4.21 -4.07 21.80
C LEU A 238 -4.02 -4.36 20.30
N GLU A 239 -5.01 -4.99 19.67
CA GLU A 239 -5.00 -5.22 18.23
C GLU A 239 -5.21 -3.88 17.49
N VAL A 240 -4.21 -3.46 16.72
CA VAL A 240 -4.17 -2.10 16.15
C VAL A 240 -5.06 -1.94 14.91
N HIS A 241 -5.53 -3.05 14.34
CA HIS A 241 -6.21 -3.08 13.04
C HIS A 241 -7.53 -2.29 12.97
N GLU A 242 -8.05 -1.78 14.08
CA GLU A 242 -9.21 -0.87 14.03
C GLU A 242 -8.93 0.52 14.63
N TYR A 243 -7.80 0.76 15.30
CA TYR A 243 -7.61 2.05 16.01
C TYR A 243 -7.56 3.25 15.10
N TYR A 244 -7.03 3.12 13.89
CA TYR A 244 -7.07 4.23 12.93
C TYR A 244 -8.50 4.68 12.57
N LEU A 245 -9.51 3.83 12.77
CA LEU A 245 -10.92 4.12 12.52
C LEU A 245 -11.65 4.74 13.72
N ILE A 246 -11.20 4.48 14.96
CA ILE A 246 -11.98 4.80 16.18
C ILE A 246 -11.20 5.53 17.27
N ASP A 247 -9.87 5.47 17.26
CA ASP A 247 -9.00 6.00 18.31
C ASP A 247 -8.51 7.41 17.95
N GLU A 248 -8.56 8.32 18.92
CA GLU A 248 -7.95 9.65 18.81
C GLU A 248 -6.56 9.71 19.48
N GLY A 249 -6.16 8.62 20.13
CA GLY A 249 -4.84 8.42 20.71
C GLY A 249 -3.72 8.20 19.70
N ILE A 250 -2.54 7.85 20.21
CA ILE A 250 -1.33 7.72 19.40
C ILE A 250 -1.48 6.69 18.28
N PHE A 251 -2.15 5.56 18.55
CA PHE A 251 -2.29 4.50 17.55
C PHE A 251 -3.28 4.86 16.46
N GLY A 252 -4.38 5.52 16.83
CA GLY A 252 -5.28 6.11 15.86
C GLY A 252 -4.60 7.16 14.96
N ASN A 253 -3.84 8.08 15.56
CA ASN A 253 -3.18 9.16 14.82
C ASN A 253 -2.10 8.65 13.86
N VAL A 254 -1.16 7.84 14.36
CA VAL A 254 -0.10 7.27 13.51
C VAL A 254 -0.72 6.33 12.47
N GLY A 255 -1.71 5.52 12.87
CA GLY A 255 -2.40 4.56 12.01
C GLY A 255 -3.21 5.20 10.88
N ARG A 256 -3.75 6.41 11.06
CA ARG A 256 -4.34 7.20 9.97
C ARG A 256 -3.26 7.79 9.09
N ALA A 257 -2.24 8.41 9.68
CA ALA A 257 -1.16 9.05 8.92
C ALA A 257 -0.44 8.07 7.97
N THR A 258 -0.15 6.83 8.42
CA THR A 258 0.44 5.78 7.55
C THR A 258 -0.46 5.43 6.38
N LYS A 259 -1.76 5.29 6.62
CA LYS A 259 -2.70 4.96 5.54
C LYS A 259 -2.85 6.12 4.56
N GLU A 260 -2.92 7.34 5.05
CA GLU A 260 -3.01 8.53 4.21
C GLU A 260 -1.80 8.67 3.29
N VAL A 261 -0.57 8.53 3.78
CA VAL A 261 0.62 8.63 2.90
C VAL A 261 0.69 7.49 1.88
N ARG A 262 0.28 6.27 2.27
CA ARG A 262 0.19 5.11 1.36
C ARG A 262 -0.88 5.32 0.28
N ASP A 263 -2.04 5.84 0.65
CA ASP A 263 -3.13 6.20 -0.29
C ASP A 263 -2.67 7.22 -1.32
N HIS A 264 -1.96 8.27 -0.89
CA HIS A 264 -1.43 9.28 -1.81
C HIS A 264 -0.42 8.69 -2.79
N ALA A 265 0.46 7.80 -2.33
CA ALA A 265 1.41 7.11 -3.18
C ALA A 265 0.70 6.20 -4.21
N LEU A 266 -0.31 5.44 -3.78
CA LEU A 266 -1.13 4.60 -4.66
C LEU A 266 -1.87 5.44 -5.70
N LEU A 267 -2.52 6.53 -5.28
CA LEU A 267 -3.27 7.42 -6.16
C LEU A 267 -2.38 8.02 -7.26
N LYS A 268 -1.17 8.43 -6.91
CA LYS A 268 -0.18 8.88 -7.89
C LYS A 268 0.16 7.80 -8.91
N LYS A 269 0.40 6.55 -8.46
CA LYS A 269 0.69 5.43 -9.37
C LYS A 269 -0.48 5.11 -10.30
N ILE A 270 -1.72 5.15 -9.80
CA ILE A 270 -2.92 4.94 -10.62
C ILE A 270 -3.06 6.04 -11.68
N ASP A 271 -2.88 7.30 -11.29
CA ASP A 271 -2.96 8.45 -12.19
C ASP A 271 -1.90 8.37 -13.30
N GLU A 272 -0.66 8.03 -12.93
CA GLU A 272 0.44 7.82 -13.87
C GLU A 272 0.19 6.61 -14.80
N ALA A 273 -0.38 5.53 -14.28
CA ALA A 273 -0.72 4.34 -15.07
C ALA A 273 -1.79 4.67 -16.12
N LEU A 274 -2.81 5.46 -15.79
CA LEU A 274 -3.87 5.85 -16.73
C LEU A 274 -3.39 6.77 -17.86
N ASN A 275 -2.19 7.35 -17.77
CA ASN A 275 -1.55 8.03 -18.90
C ASN A 275 -0.99 7.05 -19.95
N LYS A 276 -0.76 5.78 -19.57
CA LYS A 276 -0.14 4.75 -20.41
C LYS A 276 -1.11 3.65 -20.80
N TYR A 277 -2.03 3.33 -19.90
CA TYR A 277 -2.98 2.23 -20.02
C TYR A 277 -4.41 2.78 -20.03
N ASP A 278 -5.29 2.07 -20.70
CA ASP A 278 -6.72 2.33 -20.70
C ASP A 278 -7.41 1.62 -19.53
N ARG A 279 -6.92 0.44 -19.10
CA ARG A 279 -7.62 -0.38 -18.10
C ARG A 279 -6.70 -0.72 -16.93
N VAL A 280 -7.01 -0.17 -15.76
CA VAL A 280 -6.24 -0.35 -14.51
C VAL A 280 -7.07 -1.11 -13.48
N PHE A 281 -6.46 -2.12 -12.85
CA PHE A 281 -7.08 -2.91 -11.78
C PHE A 281 -6.32 -2.74 -10.47
N VAL A 282 -7.02 -2.65 -9.35
CA VAL A 282 -6.40 -2.45 -8.03
C VAL A 282 -7.07 -3.35 -7.00
N VAL A 283 -6.27 -4.04 -6.19
CA VAL A 283 -6.75 -4.83 -5.04
C VAL A 283 -6.01 -4.37 -3.79
N PHE A 284 -6.76 -3.74 -2.89
CA PHE A 284 -6.28 -3.15 -1.62
C PHE A 284 -7.33 -3.37 -0.54
N GLY A 285 -6.97 -3.17 0.73
CA GLY A 285 -7.88 -3.29 1.87
C GLY A 285 -9.13 -2.40 1.74
N GLY A 286 -10.25 -2.89 2.27
CA GLY A 286 -11.56 -2.24 2.14
C GLY A 286 -11.61 -0.78 2.62
N SER A 287 -10.83 -0.43 3.65
CA SER A 287 -10.77 0.93 4.18
C SER A 287 -10.07 1.91 3.23
N HIS A 288 -9.01 1.47 2.55
CA HIS A 288 -8.32 2.24 1.51
C HIS A 288 -9.28 2.58 0.37
N ARG A 289 -10.02 1.59 -0.16
CA ARG A 289 -10.99 1.81 -1.24
C ARG A 289 -12.00 2.91 -0.92
N ILE A 290 -12.50 2.97 0.31
CA ILE A 290 -13.43 4.03 0.76
C ILE A 290 -12.70 5.36 0.90
N ALA A 291 -11.51 5.38 1.48
CA ALA A 291 -10.74 6.60 1.65
C ALA A 291 -10.45 7.27 0.31
N VAL A 292 -10.03 6.49 -0.70
CA VAL A 292 -9.56 7.03 -1.98
C VAL A 292 -10.64 7.26 -3.04
N GLU A 293 -11.85 6.71 -2.89
CA GLU A 293 -12.91 6.79 -3.92
C GLU A 293 -13.14 8.21 -4.51
N PRO A 294 -13.17 9.31 -3.72
CA PRO A 294 -13.36 10.63 -4.31
C PRO A 294 -12.19 11.03 -5.23
N ALA A 295 -10.96 10.68 -4.85
CA ALA A 295 -9.78 10.89 -5.67
C ALA A 295 -9.77 10.02 -6.93
N LEU A 296 -10.25 8.76 -6.86
CA LEU A 296 -10.38 7.92 -8.05
C LEU A 296 -11.34 8.55 -9.08
N LYS A 297 -12.43 9.17 -8.62
CA LYS A 297 -13.36 9.94 -9.47
C LYS A 297 -12.68 11.17 -10.10
N GLN A 298 -11.82 11.87 -9.35
CA GLN A 298 -11.02 12.96 -9.92
C GLN A 298 -10.08 12.43 -11.02
N ILE A 299 -9.35 11.37 -10.73
CA ILE A 299 -8.36 10.77 -11.64
C ILE A 299 -9.02 10.30 -12.94
N ILE A 300 -10.14 9.57 -12.88
CA ILE A 300 -10.78 9.04 -14.09
C ILE A 300 -11.40 10.15 -14.97
N SER A 301 -11.83 11.25 -14.36
CA SER A 301 -12.47 12.39 -15.06
C SER A 301 -11.51 13.25 -15.88
N LYS A 302 -10.20 13.12 -15.67
CA LYS A 302 -9.19 13.88 -16.42
C LYS A 302 -9.26 13.53 -17.91
N ASN A 303 -9.20 14.55 -18.75
CA ASN A 303 -9.05 14.38 -20.20
C ASN A 303 -7.65 13.85 -20.51
N ARG A 304 -7.57 12.66 -21.11
CA ARG A 304 -6.33 11.99 -21.53
C ARG A 304 -6.50 11.37 -22.91
#